data_AF-A0A3D3EWJ1-F1
#
_entry.id   AF-A0A3D3EWJ1-F1
#
_cell.length_a   1.000
_cell.length_b   1.000
_cell.length_c   1.000
_cell.angle_alpha   90.00
_cell.angle_beta   90.00
_cell.angle_gamma   90.00
#
_symmetry.space_group_name_H-M   'P 1'
#
loop_
_entity.id
_entity.type
_entity.pdbx_description
1 polymer ?
#
loop_
_entity_poly.entity_id
_entity_poly.type
_entity_poly.pdbx_seq_one_letter_code
_entity_poly.pdbx_strand_id
1 'polypeptide(L)' 'GFIETPYRKVSDGVVSDEYVYMDAAEEEKYIIAQSDVHLDDNRRITDEMIFARERGEFIQVSPNEI' A
#
# COMPACT_ATOMS: atom_id res chain seq x y z
N GLY A 1 3.77 6.41 -24.07
CA GLY A 1 4.38 6.07 -22.78
C GLY A 1 3.30 6.17 -21.74
N PHE A 2 3.16 5.15 -20.90
CA PHE A 2 2.19 5.16 -19.80
C PHE A 2 2.79 5.93 -18.62
N ILE A 3 1.93 6.54 -17.80
CA ILE A 3 2.36 7.19 -16.56
C ILE A 3 2.48 6.08 -15.51
N GLU A 4 3.66 5.98 -14.91
CA GLU A 4 3.93 5.06 -13.81
C GLU A 4 4.06 5.86 -12.52
N THR A 5 3.52 5.31 -11.43
CA THR A 5 3.59 5.92 -10.10
C THR A 5 4.41 5.03 -9.17
N PRO A 6 5.35 5.59 -8.37
CA PRO A 6 6.12 4.80 -7.42
C PRO A 6 5.30 4.44 -6.18
N TYR A 7 5.39 3.18 -5.77
CA TYR A 7 4.79 2.63 -4.56
C TYR A 7 5.85 1.90 -3.73
N ARG A 8 5.66 1.80 -2.41
CA ARG A 8 6.50 0.96 -1.55
C ARG A 8 5.82 -0.39 -1.35
N LYS A 9 6.59 -1.46 -1.53
CA LYS A 9 6.10 -2.81 -1.29
C LYS A 9 5.84 -3.05 0.20
N VAL A 10 4.69 -3.61 0.52
CA VAL A 10 4.34 -4.08 1.86
C VAL A 10 4.32 -5.60 1.84
N SER A 11 4.75 -6.22 2.94
CA SER A 11 4.64 -7.67 3.12
C SER A 11 4.37 -7.94 4.60
N ASP A 12 3.27 -8.63 4.90
CA ASP A 12 2.85 -8.97 6.26
C ASP A 12 2.76 -7.74 7.21
N GLY A 13 2.26 -6.63 6.66
CA GLY A 13 2.14 -5.34 7.36
C GLY A 13 3.47 -4.60 7.60
N VAL A 14 4.56 -5.01 6.94
CA VAL A 14 5.88 -4.36 7.04
C VAL A 14 6.23 -3.64 5.74
N VAL A 15 6.51 -2.35 5.83
CA VAL A 15 6.83 -1.50 4.67
C VAL A 15 8.31 -1.64 4.29
N SER A 16 8.57 -2.07 3.05
CA SER A 16 9.91 -2.24 2.49
C SER A 16 10.48 -0.94 1.91
N ASP A 17 11.81 -0.88 1.70
CA ASP A 17 12.48 0.21 0.94
C ASP A 17 12.47 -0.02 -0.57
N GLU A 18 11.86 -1.12 -1.01
CA GLU A 18 11.71 -1.42 -2.42
C GLU A 18 10.60 -0.56 -3.01
N TYR A 19 10.98 0.25 -4.00
CA TYR A 19 10.06 1.02 -4.82
C TYR A 19 9.66 0.21 -6.04
N VAL A 20 8.36 0.06 -6.24
CA VAL A 20 7.77 -0.58 -7.42
C VAL A 20 7.02 0.49 -8.18
N TYR A 21 7.36 0.65 -9.46
CA TYR A 21 6.64 1.55 -10.36
C TYR A 21 5.53 0.75 -11.00
N MET A 22 4.30 1.23 -10.87
CA MET A 22 3.12 0.55 -11.43
C MET A 22 2.36 1.51 -12.34
N ASP A 23 1.91 0.99 -13.47
CA ASP A 23 0.90 1.66 -14.29
C ASP A 23 -0.52 1.46 -13.73
N ALA A 24 -1.50 2.16 -14.30
CA ALA A 24 -2.88 2.12 -13.82
C ALA A 24 -3.51 0.71 -13.84
N ALA A 25 -3.17 -0.14 -14.81
CA ALA A 25 -3.71 -1.50 -14.92
C ALA A 25 -3.00 -2.48 -13.95
N GLU A 26 -1.75 -2.19 -13.59
CA GLU A 26 -1.06 -2.92 -12.52
C GLU A 26 -1.61 -2.55 -11.14
N GLU A 27 -1.86 -1.26 -10.88
CA GLU A 27 -2.43 -0.77 -9.62
C GLU A 27 -3.76 -1.46 -9.26
N GLU A 28 -4.63 -1.73 -10.25
CA GLU A 28 -5.93 -2.40 -10.05
C GLU A 28 -5.84 -3.84 -9.51
N LYS A 29 -4.65 -4.45 -9.52
CA LYS A 29 -4.41 -5.81 -9.01
C LYS A 29 -4.03 -5.82 -7.53
N TYR A 30 -3.74 -4.66 -6.94
CA TYR A 30 -3.25 -4.53 -5.58
C TYR A 30 -4.17 -3.64 -4.73
N ILE A 31 -4.06 -3.82 -3.42
CA ILE A 31 -4.67 -2.92 -2.45
C ILE A 31 -3.62 -1.86 -2.09
N ILE A 32 -3.91 -0.60 -2.38
CA ILE A 32 -2.98 0.51 -2.19
C ILE A 32 -3.31 1.24 -0.90
N ALA A 33 -2.48 1.03 0.13
CA ALA A 33 -2.60 1.77 1.38
C ALA A 33 -2.32 3.27 1.21
N GLN A 34 -2.97 4.09 2.02
CA GLN A 34 -2.63 5.50 2.13
C GLN A 34 -1.24 5.70 2.75
N SER A 35 -0.59 6.82 2.42
CA SER A 35 0.76 7.14 2.92
C SER A 35 0.79 7.62 4.37
N ASP A 36 -0.35 7.92 4.99
CA ASP A 36 -0.48 8.49 6.34
C ASP A 36 -0.51 7.42 7.46
N VAL A 37 -0.16 6.17 7.15
CA VAL A 37 -0.11 5.07 8.13
C VAL A 37 1.02 5.26 9.14
N HIS A 38 0.75 4.94 10.40
CA HIS A 38 1.75 4.96 11.47
C HIS A 38 2.60 3.70 11.41
N LEU A 39 3.92 3.90 11.49
CA LEU A 39 4.92 2.83 11.44
C LEU A 39 5.72 2.81 12.75
N ASP A 40 6.10 1.63 13.20
CA ASP A 40 7.07 1.44 14.29
C ASP A 40 8.53 1.56 13.78
N ASP A 41 9.49 1.39 14.69
CA ASP A 41 10.93 1.42 14.38
C ASP A 41 11.37 0.31 13.39
N ASN A 42 10.58 -0.76 13.28
CA ASN A 42 10.79 -1.86 12.34
C ASN A 42 10.03 -1.66 11.01
N ARG A 43 9.38 -0.51 10.83
CA ARG A 43 8.51 -0.17 9.68
C ARG A 43 7.29 -1.05 9.57
N ARG A 44 6.83 -1.60 10.69
CA ARG A 44 5.57 -2.31 10.78
C ARG A 44 4.45 -1.32 11.02
N ILE A 45 3.36 -1.50 10.30
CA ILE A 45 2.16 -0.68 10.47
C ILE A 45 1.56 -0.97 11.85
N THR A 46 1.37 0.09 12.64
CA THR A 46 0.86 -0.02 14.02
C THR A 46 -0.64 0.20 14.13
N ASP A 47 -1.27 0.78 13.10
CA ASP A 47 -2.72 0.97 13.04
C ASP A 47 -3.44 -0.37 12.91
N GLU A 48 -4.55 -0.56 13.63
CA GLU A 48 -5.36 -1.78 13.52
C GLU A 48 -6.10 -1.87 12.18
N MET A 49 -6.48 -0.71 11.63
CA MET A 49 -7.22 -0.59 10.39
C MET A 49 -6.71 0.63 9.63
N ILE A 50 -6.38 0.45 8.35
CA ILE A 50 -5.85 1.49 7.49
C ILE A 50 -6.80 1.78 6.33
N PHE A 51 -6.80 3.02 5.86
CA PHE A 51 -7.48 3.37 4.63
C PHE A 51 -6.64 2.91 3.44
N ALA A 52 -7.29 2.21 2.52
CA ALA A 52 -6.69 1.76 1.29
C ALA A 52 -7.62 2.00 0.10
N ARG A 53 -7.06 1.85 -1.09
CA ARG A 53 -7.78 1.91 -2.35
C ARG A 53 -7.66 0.57 -3.06
N GLU A 54 -8.79 0.01 -3.44
CA GLU A 54 -8.86 -1.18 -4.29
C GLU A 54 -9.73 -0.84 -5.49
N ARG A 55 -9.18 -0.94 -6.71
CA ARG A 55 -9.92 -0.75 -7.97
C ARG A 55 -10.74 0.54 -8.06
N GLY A 56 -10.24 1.61 -7.43
CA GLY A 56 -10.90 2.91 -7.44
C GLY A 56 -11.80 3.17 -6.23
N GLU A 57 -12.14 2.16 -5.43
CA GLU A 57 -12.97 2.29 -4.23
C GLU A 57 -12.11 2.50 -2.98
N PHE A 58 -12.61 3.31 -2.06
CA PHE A 58 -11.97 3.52 -0.75
C PHE A 58 -12.49 2.48 0.23
N ILE A 59 -11.58 1.66 0.74
CA ILE A 59 -11.86 0.59 1.68
C ILE A 59 -11.04 0.78 2.96
N GLN A 60 -11.44 0.08 4.01
CA GLN A 60 -10.67 -0.01 5.24
C GLN A 60 -10.26 -1.47 5.43
N VAL A 61 -8.96 -1.72 5.55
CA VAL A 61 -8.39 -3.08 5.62
C VAL A 61 -7.44 -3.21 6.79
N SER A 62 -7.21 -4.44 7.22
CA SER A 62 -6.17 -4.72 8.22
C SER A 62 -4.78 -4.67 7.55
N PRO A 63 -3.71 -4.26 8.25
CA PRO A 63 -2.36 -4.25 7.67
C PRO A 63 -1.84 -5.62 7.20
N ASN A 64 -2.44 -6.72 7.65
CA ASN A 64 -2.09 -8.07 7.19
C ASN A 64 -2.74 -8.44 5.85
N GLU A 65 -3.67 -7.64 5.35
CA GLU A 65 -4.37 -7.87 4.07
C GLU A 65 -3.68 -7.16 2.90
N ILE A 66 -2.58 -6.44 3.16
CA ILE A 66 -1.81 -5.66 2.20
C ILE A 66 -0.34 -6.09 2.09
#